data_AF-A0A7G8UTA3-F1
#
_entry.id   AF-A0A7G8UTA3-F1
#
_cell.length_a   1.000
_cell.length_b   1.000
_cell.length_c   1.000
_cell.angle_alpha   90.00
_cell.angle_beta   90.00
_cell.angle_gamma   90.00
#
_symmetry.space_group_name_H-M   'P 1'
#
loop_
_entity.id
_entity.type
_entity.pdbx_description
1 polymer ?
#
loop_
_entity_poly.entity_id
_entity_poly.type
_entity_poly.pdbx_seq_one_letter_code
_entity_poly.pdbx_strand_id
1 'polypeptide(L)' 'MSNEQNLKDQIIEKAWTDAEFKSKLLADPKSAIKDAFGVDIPEDVNLNVVEETADSYYLVIPQNPAGVNNNDVDAPMWA' A
#
# COMPACT_ATOMS: atom_id res chain seq x y z
N MET A 1 3.66 3.79 -19.08
CA MET A 1 2.46 3.93 -18.23
C MET A 1 2.58 2.84 -17.19
N SER A 2 2.79 3.25 -15.93
CA SER A 2 3.63 2.58 -14.93
C SER A 2 3.04 1.28 -14.36
N ASN A 3 3.91 0.29 -14.17
CA ASN A 3 3.59 -1.03 -13.59
C ASN A 3 3.06 -0.93 -12.15
N GLU A 4 3.38 0.16 -11.43
CA GLU A 4 3.02 0.37 -10.02
C GLU A 4 1.55 0.71 -9.80
N GLN A 5 0.96 1.55 -10.67
CA GLN A 5 -0.47 1.85 -10.59
C GLN A 5 -1.30 0.59 -10.80
N ASN A 6 -0.85 -0.29 -11.70
CA ASN A 6 -1.48 -1.58 -11.93
C ASN A 6 -1.50 -2.48 -10.68
N LEU A 7 -0.44 -2.48 -9.86
CA LEU A 7 -0.39 -3.31 -8.67
C LEU A 7 -1.36 -2.82 -7.58
N LYS A 8 -1.41 -1.50 -7.36
CA LYS A 8 -2.35 -0.91 -6.40
C LYS A 8 -3.79 -1.23 -6.76
N ASP A 9 -4.14 -1.05 -8.03
CA ASP A 9 -5.49 -1.33 -8.53
C ASP A 9 -5.84 -2.80 -8.33
N GLN A 10 -4.93 -3.73 -8.64
CA GLN A 10 -5.13 -5.17 -8.43
C GLN A 10 -5.32 -5.54 -6.94
N ILE A 11 -4.58 -4.91 -6.04
CA ILE A 11 -4.73 -5.15 -4.59
C ILE A 11 -6.13 -4.70 -4.14
N ILE A 12 -6.59 -3.54 -4.59
CA ILE A 12 -7.92 -3.00 -4.27
C ILE A 12 -9.02 -3.92 -4.82
N GLU A 13 -8.93 -4.28 -6.10
CA GLU A 13 -9.90 -5.18 -6.75
C GLU A 13 -9.98 -6.54 -6.06
N LYS A 14 -8.83 -7.11 -5.68
CA LYS A 14 -8.79 -8.37 -4.93
C LYS A 14 -9.40 -8.20 -3.53
N ALA A 15 -9.12 -7.10 -2.83
CA ALA A 15 -9.71 -6.84 -1.52
C ALA A 15 -11.25 -6.69 -1.57
N TRP A 16 -11.81 -6.19 -2.67
CA TRP A 16 -13.27 -6.13 -2.84
C TRP A 16 -13.91 -7.49 -3.13
N THR A 17 -13.21 -8.37 -3.84
CA THR A 17 -13.75 -9.66 -4.30
C THR A 17 -13.44 -10.84 -3.37
N ASP A 18 -12.43 -10.71 -2.52
CA ASP A 18 -11.91 -11.76 -1.65
C ASP A 18 -11.83 -11.26 -0.19
N ALA A 19 -12.84 -11.64 0.59
CA ALA A 19 -12.97 -11.23 1.99
C ALA A 19 -11.85 -11.81 2.88
N GLU A 20 -11.33 -13.00 2.57
CA GLU A 20 -10.23 -13.59 3.33
C GLU A 20 -8.93 -12.82 3.07
N PHE A 21 -8.67 -12.48 1.81
CA PHE A 21 -7.55 -11.61 1.45
C PHE A 21 -7.67 -10.24 2.10
N LYS A 22 -8.84 -9.60 2.06
CA LYS A 22 -9.06 -8.30 2.72
C LYS A 22 -8.78 -8.34 4.22
N SER A 23 -9.29 -9.36 4.91
CA SER A 23 -9.07 -9.54 6.35
C SER A 23 -7.58 -9.69 6.67
N LYS A 24 -6.85 -10.50 5.88
CA LYS A 24 -5.39 -10.63 5.99
C LYS A 24 -4.67 -9.33 5.67
N LEU A 25 -5.08 -8.61 4.63
CA LEU A 25 -4.46 -7.35 4.21
C LEU A 25 -4.57 -6.27 5.30
N LEU A 26 -5.67 -6.23 6.04
CA LEU A 26 -5.86 -5.32 7.17
C LEU A 26 -5.02 -5.71 8.40
N ALA A 27 -4.77 -7.01 8.61
CA ALA A 27 -4.05 -7.51 9.78
C ALA A 27 -2.53 -7.58 9.58
N ASP A 28 -2.08 -8.08 8.43
CA ASP A 28 -0.68 -8.24 8.04
C ASP A 28 -0.52 -7.97 6.53
N PRO A 29 -0.42 -6.70 6.14
CA PRO A 29 -0.42 -6.32 4.74
C PRO A 29 0.77 -6.83 3.94
N LYS A 30 1.96 -6.89 4.57
CA LYS A 30 3.18 -7.35 3.88
C LYS A 30 3.05 -8.81 3.49
N SER A 31 2.63 -9.66 4.42
CA SER A 31 2.43 -11.09 4.16
C SER A 31 1.30 -11.32 3.16
N ALA A 32 0.18 -10.58 3.28
CA ALA A 32 -0.94 -10.70 2.35
C ALA A 32 -0.54 -10.38 0.90
N ILE A 33 0.22 -9.29 0.69
CA ILE A 33 0.69 -8.86 -0.63
C ILE A 33 1.71 -9.87 -1.18
N LYS A 34 2.62 -10.36 -0.36
CA LYS A 34 3.59 -11.38 -0.73
C LYS A 34 2.93 -12.68 -1.18
N ASP A 35 1.97 -13.18 -0.41
CA ASP A 35 1.26 -14.42 -0.71
C ASP A 35 0.42 -14.33 -2.00
N ALA A 36 -0.24 -13.18 -2.22
CA ALA A 36 -1.17 -13.01 -3.33
C ALA A 36 -0.49 -12.61 -4.66
N PHE A 37 0.58 -11.81 -4.59
CA PHE A 37 1.20 -11.20 -5.77
C PHE A 37 2.69 -11.50 -5.91
N GLY A 38 3.31 -12.18 -4.93
CA GLY A 38 4.75 -12.47 -4.94
C GLY A 38 5.62 -11.24 -4.75
N VAL A 39 5.07 -10.15 -4.21
CA VAL A 39 5.78 -8.89 -4.00
C VAL A 39 6.26 -8.80 -2.56
N ASP A 40 7.57 -8.73 -2.39
CA ASP A 40 8.21 -8.53 -1.09
C ASP A 40 8.34 -7.02 -0.78
N ILE A 41 7.75 -6.61 0.35
CA ILE A 41 7.87 -5.25 0.87
C ILE A 41 8.99 -5.22 1.92
N PRO A 42 9.95 -4.29 1.82
CA PRO A 42 11.07 -4.20 2.76
C PRO A 42 10.64 -4.11 4.23
N GLU A 43 11.46 -4.64 5.14
CA GLU A 43 11.15 -4.68 6.57
C GLU A 43 11.09 -3.29 7.20
N ASP A 44 11.93 -2.37 6.71
CA ASP A 44 12.04 -0.97 7.14
C ASP A 44 10.82 -0.11 6.76
N VAL A 45 10.02 -0.55 5.78
CA VAL A 45 8.80 0.16 5.37
C VAL A 45 7.66 -0.21 6.29
N ASN A 46 7.10 0.75 7.04
CA ASN A 46 5.87 0.52 7.78
C ASN A 46 4.66 0.73 6.86
N LEU A 47 3.92 -0.36 6.57
CA LEU A 47 2.74 -0.31 5.71
C LEU A 47 1.48 -0.45 6.56
N ASN A 48 0.59 0.54 6.47
CA ASN A 48 -0.70 0.55 7.16
C ASN A 48 -1.83 0.53 6.13
N VAL A 49 -2.79 -0.38 6.30
CA VAL A 49 -3.97 -0.47 5.44
C VAL A 49 -5.20 -0.08 6.25
N VAL A 50 -6.01 0.81 5.68
CA VAL A 50 -7.27 1.24 6.28
C VAL A 50 -8.40 0.98 5.29
N GLU A 51 -9.55 0.61 5.82
CA GLU A 51 -10.78 0.53 5.06
C GLU A 51 -11.59 1.81 5.25
N GLU A 52 -12.01 2.42 4.14
CA GLU A 52 -13.00 3.49 4.15
C GLU A 52 -14.40 2.93 4.41
N THR A 53 -15.10 3.51 5.37
CA THR A 53 -16.48 3.14 5.75
C THR A 53 -17.38 4.35 5.62
N ALA A 54 -18.70 4.17 5.64
CA ALA A 54 -19.66 5.27 5.45
C ALA A 54 -19.48 6.45 6.41
N ASP A 55 -18.88 6.21 7.59
CA ASP A 55 -18.74 7.20 8.65
C ASP A 55 -17.32 7.77 8.78
N SER A 56 -16.36 7.29 7.98
CA SER A 56 -14.94 7.65 8.11
C SER A 56 -14.34 7.99 6.75
N TYR A 57 -13.67 9.13 6.66
CA TYR A 57 -12.89 9.53 5.49
C TYR A 57 -11.41 9.60 5.86
N TYR A 58 -10.55 9.15 4.95
CA TYR A 58 -9.11 9.16 5.14
C TYR A 58 -8.45 10.12 4.14
N LEU A 59 -7.58 11.00 4.65
CA LEU A 59 -6.78 11.89 3.82
C LEU A 59 -5.30 11.59 4.05
N VAL A 60 -4.60 11.19 2.97
CA VAL A 60 -3.15 10.97 3.00
C VAL A 60 -2.46 12.28 2.61
N ILE A 61 -1.63 12.80 3.51
CA ILE A 61 -0.74 13.93 3.22
C ILE A 61 0.65 13.34 2.96
N PRO A 62 1.20 13.45 1.73
CA PRO A 62 2.53 12.93 1.43
C PRO A 62 3.61 13.72 2.15
N GLN A 63 4.83 13.15 2.22
CA GLN A 63 5.98 13.84 2.79
C GLN A 63 6.25 15.16 2.06
N ASN A 64 6.73 16.17 2.79
CA ASN A 64 7.05 17.48 2.21
C ASN A 64 8.17 17.32 1.16
N PRO A 65 7.92 17.61 -0.13
CA PRO A 65 8.91 17.43 -1.18
C PRO A 65 10.16 18.32 -0.99
N ALA A 66 10.06 19.44 -0.26
CA ALA A 66 11.20 20.32 0.01
C ALA A 66 12.17 19.79 1.09
N GLY A 67 11.76 18.79 1.87
CA GLY A 67 12.58 18.14 2.90
C GLY A 67 13.25 16.85 2.43
N VAL A 68 12.97 16.40 1.20
CA VAL A 68 13.58 15.22 0.61
C VAL A 68 14.91 15.64 0.00
N ASN A 69 16.03 15.36 0.65
CA ASN A 69 17.31 15.40 -0.04
C ASN A 69 17.27 14.29 -1.10
N ASN A 70 17.59 14.60 -2.35
CA ASN A 70 17.65 13.60 -3.43
C ASN A 70 18.65 12.44 -3.19
N ASN A 71 19.41 12.49 -2.09
CA ASN A 71 20.33 11.45 -1.65
C ASN A 71 19.73 10.52 -0.57
N ASP A 72 18.56 10.86 -0.02
CA ASP A 72 17.79 10.05 0.93
C ASP A 72 16.63 9.34 0.21
N VAL A 73 16.85 8.89 -1.03
CA VAL A 73 15.86 8.12 -1.80
C VAL A 73 15.80 6.67 -1.33
N ASP A 74 15.29 6.49 -0.12
CA ASP A 74 14.46 5.33 0.26
C ASP A 74 12.98 5.76 0.37
N ALA A 75 12.58 6.74 -0.44
CA ALA A 75 11.17 6.96 -0.70
C ALA A 75 10.67 5.78 -1.55
N PRO A 76 9.82 4.88 -1.05
CA PRO A 76 9.24 3.86 -1.89
C PRO A 76 8.45 4.57 -3.01
N MET A 77 8.82 4.28 -4.25
CA MET A 77 8.26 4.84 -5.48
C MET A 77 6.78 4.50 -5.62
N TRP A 78 5.90 5.23 -4.91
CA TRP A 78 4.46 5.08 -5.06
C TRP A 78 3.69 6.40 -5.02
N ALA A 79 4.34 7.53 -5.34
CA ALA A 79 3.68 8.82 -5.58
C ALA A 79 3.16 8.94 -7.02
#